data_AF-A0A8T0BQT1-F1
#
_entry.id   AF-A0A8T0BQT1-F1
#
_cell.length_a   1.000
_cell.length_b   1.000
_cell.length_c   1.000
_cell.angle_alpha   90.00
_cell.angle_beta   90.00
_cell.angle_gamma   90.00
#
_symmetry.space_group_name_H-M   'P 1'
#
loop_
_entity.id
_entity.type
_entity.pdbx_description
1 polymer ?
#
loop_
_entity_poly.entity_id
_entity_poly.type
_entity_poly.pdbx_seq_one_letter_code
_entity_poly.pdbx_strand_id
1 'polypeptide(L)'
;MQNQQHGEKLSLNGDPKPTAKRTGSDMSPPRKAQKPRLDAASPDPTNTTHTTQSLISSALETLQKSCSDVLPTDRIHALLTGTSELPVLRDEEKHVISEFCVNESLAETFLSVILEKIKVERGFMGHDLLQSLCRVYVGMCQQRGDSHKAHALVYRLLKEDFLEAPKVIMVMATAWPSFLSYESSLCRAIHIVSNLRAKGKIFHLLTKYLHWDEEPPGNIHNAITSTLKSFLEDSSLRFLENSWYGYDLCPATWNYIFSLDLLCAQMGWTWTITNIIRKW
;
A
#
# COMPACT_ATOMS: atom_id res chain seq x y z
N MET A 1 -32.50 -20.40 54.79
CA MET A 1 -32.65 -21.77 54.25
C MET A 1 -32.40 -21.65 52.75
N GLN A 2 -31.17 -21.78 52.21
CA GLN A 2 -30.01 -22.64 52.52
C GLN A 2 -30.13 -24.04 51.90
N ASN A 3 -29.01 -24.55 51.37
CA ASN A 3 -28.78 -25.84 50.68
C ASN A 3 -29.34 -25.94 49.24
N GLN A 4 -28.67 -26.62 48.29
CA GLN A 4 -27.31 -27.20 48.32
C GLN A 4 -26.72 -27.35 46.90
N GLN A 5 -25.38 -27.41 46.80
CA GLN A 5 -24.67 -27.86 45.60
C GLN A 5 -24.19 -29.31 45.77
N HIS A 6 -24.09 -30.05 44.66
CA HIS A 6 -23.14 -31.15 44.45
C HIS A 6 -22.31 -30.79 43.19
N GLY A 7 -21.00 -31.04 43.11
CA GLY A 7 -20.08 -31.53 44.14
C GLY A 7 -19.57 -32.94 43.87
N GLU A 8 -18.66 -33.09 42.93
CA GLU A 8 -17.83 -34.30 42.79
C GLU A 8 -16.37 -33.92 42.53
N LYS A 9 -15.44 -34.77 42.98
CA LYS A 9 -13.99 -34.61 42.87
C LYS A 9 -13.39 -35.89 42.28
N LEU A 10 -12.30 -35.75 41.54
CA LEU A 10 -11.33 -36.83 41.33
C LEU A 10 -9.94 -36.37 41.81
N SER A 11 -9.16 -37.32 42.33
CA SER A 11 -8.09 -37.05 43.29
C SER A 11 -6.67 -37.33 42.77
N LEU A 12 -5.71 -36.71 43.43
CA LEU A 12 -4.26 -36.93 43.26
C LEU A 12 -3.79 -38.27 43.85
N ASN A 13 -2.76 -38.84 43.23
CA ASN A 13 -1.73 -39.76 43.75
C ASN A 13 -0.57 -39.72 42.73
N GLY A 14 0.71 -39.97 43.05
CA GLY A 14 1.36 -40.25 44.33
C GLY A 14 2.79 -40.79 44.08
N ASP A 15 3.82 -40.09 44.55
CA ASP A 15 5.26 -40.42 44.43
C ASP A 15 5.62 -41.77 45.11
N PRO A 16 6.65 -42.53 44.64
CA PRO A 16 8.01 -42.23 45.11
C PRO A 16 9.21 -42.59 44.20
N LYS A 17 10.36 -42.02 44.58
CA LYS A 17 11.72 -42.17 44.03
C LYS A 17 12.58 -43.17 44.84
N PRO A 18 13.50 -43.92 44.22
CA PRO A 18 14.70 -44.41 44.92
C PRO A 18 16.04 -44.03 44.21
N THR A 19 17.17 -44.47 44.77
CA THR A 19 18.52 -43.88 44.53
C THR A 19 19.58 -44.84 43.95
N ALA A 20 20.48 -44.24 43.17
CA ALA A 20 21.88 -44.56 42.86
C ALA A 20 22.51 -45.94 43.19
N LYS A 21 23.28 -46.46 42.21
CA LYS A 21 24.47 -47.33 42.41
C LYS A 21 25.64 -46.84 41.52
N ARG A 22 26.88 -47.23 41.85
CA ARG A 22 28.12 -46.57 41.36
C ARG A 22 29.32 -47.53 41.20
N THR A 23 29.76 -47.72 39.96
CA THR A 23 31.02 -48.34 39.46
C THR A 23 31.17 -47.89 37.98
N GLY A 24 32.32 -47.67 37.34
CA GLY A 24 33.73 -47.85 37.73
C GLY A 24 34.32 -49.13 37.10
N SER A 25 35.41 -49.10 36.31
CA SER A 25 36.32 -48.02 35.86
C SER A 25 35.82 -47.32 34.56
N ASP A 26 36.56 -46.79 33.55
CA ASP A 26 38.01 -46.70 33.22
C ASP A 26 38.36 -45.50 32.29
N MET A 27 39.59 -45.40 31.79
CA MET A 27 40.20 -44.22 31.13
C MET A 27 40.53 -44.40 29.63
N SER A 28 40.04 -43.49 28.76
CA SER A 28 40.80 -42.84 27.63
C SER A 28 39.90 -41.95 26.74
N PRO A 29 40.40 -40.83 26.18
CA PRO A 29 39.60 -39.93 25.33
C PRO A 29 39.67 -40.24 23.81
N PRO A 30 38.54 -40.28 23.08
CA PRO A 30 38.55 -40.30 21.62
C PRO A 30 38.92 -38.93 21.02
N ARG A 31 39.51 -38.95 19.83
CA ARG A 31 40.09 -37.78 19.14
C ARG A 31 39.02 -36.77 18.68
N LYS A 32 39.34 -35.46 18.74
CA LYS A 32 38.56 -34.42 18.06
C LYS A 32 38.59 -34.66 16.54
N ALA A 33 37.43 -34.85 15.92
CA ALA A 33 37.29 -34.85 14.47
C ALA A 33 37.28 -33.39 13.96
N GLN A 34 38.29 -33.02 13.16
CA GLN A 34 38.38 -31.70 12.54
C GLN A 34 37.33 -31.62 11.41
N LYS A 35 36.24 -30.88 11.62
CA LYS A 35 35.24 -30.63 10.57
C LYS A 35 35.79 -29.57 9.60
N PRO A 36 35.81 -29.80 8.27
CA PRO A 36 36.24 -28.77 7.32
C PRO A 36 35.40 -27.50 7.45
N ARG A 37 36.06 -26.34 7.41
CA ARG A 37 35.35 -25.08 7.11
C ARG A 37 34.95 -25.15 5.63
N LEU A 38 33.67 -24.96 5.34
CA LEU A 38 33.30 -24.35 4.07
C LEU A 38 33.49 -22.85 4.24
N ASP A 39 34.24 -22.23 3.34
CA ASP A 39 34.41 -20.79 3.32
C ASP A 39 33.12 -20.14 2.80
N ALA A 40 32.26 -19.77 3.74
CA ALA A 40 31.10 -18.93 3.48
C ALA A 40 31.59 -17.52 3.11
N ALA A 41 31.81 -17.30 1.81
CA ALA A 41 32.10 -15.98 1.27
C ALA A 41 30.95 -15.02 1.64
N SER A 42 31.22 -14.07 2.53
CA SER A 42 30.27 -13.03 2.89
C SER A 42 30.02 -12.14 1.66
N PRO A 43 28.76 -11.88 1.27
CA PRO A 43 28.47 -11.00 0.15
C PRO A 43 28.91 -9.57 0.49
N ASP A 44 29.69 -8.96 -0.41
CA ASP A 44 30.14 -7.58 -0.23
C ASP A 44 28.96 -6.61 -0.42
N PRO A 45 28.65 -5.72 0.56
CA PRO A 45 27.56 -4.76 0.43
C PRO A 45 27.77 -3.75 -0.70
N THR A 46 29.02 -3.50 -1.13
CA THR A 46 29.33 -2.54 -2.21
C THR A 46 28.96 -3.07 -3.59
N ASN A 47 29.24 -4.35 -3.88
CA ASN A 47 28.81 -5.00 -5.12
C ASN A 47 27.29 -5.14 -5.21
N THR A 48 26.64 -5.39 -4.06
CA THR A 48 25.18 -5.56 -3.98
C THR A 48 24.46 -4.25 -4.32
N THR A 49 24.90 -3.13 -3.76
CA THR A 49 24.31 -1.79 -4.01
C THR A 49 24.51 -1.31 -5.45
N HIS A 50 25.70 -1.50 -6.03
CA HIS A 50 25.94 -1.16 -7.44
C HIS A 50 25.03 -1.97 -8.39
N THR A 51 24.84 -3.26 -8.11
CA THR A 51 23.95 -4.14 -8.89
C THR A 51 22.49 -3.67 -8.79
N THR A 52 22.01 -3.33 -7.60
CA THR A 52 20.66 -2.77 -7.39
C THR A 52 20.44 -1.48 -8.19
N GLN A 53 21.41 -0.56 -8.21
CA GLN A 53 21.30 0.68 -8.97
C GLN A 53 21.24 0.45 -10.49
N SER A 54 22.00 -0.53 -11.02
CA SER A 54 21.91 -0.89 -12.44
C SER A 54 20.56 -1.53 -12.81
N LEU A 55 19.99 -2.38 -11.95
CA LEU A 55 18.67 -2.97 -12.15
C LEU A 55 17.58 -1.88 -12.19
N ILE A 56 17.58 -0.98 -11.21
CA ILE A 56 16.63 0.16 -11.15
C ILE A 56 16.74 1.02 -12.41
N SER A 57 17.95 1.32 -12.88
CA SER A 57 18.17 2.11 -14.09
C SER A 57 17.66 1.40 -15.34
N SER A 58 17.95 0.09 -15.48
CA SER A 58 17.46 -0.76 -16.57
C SER A 58 15.93 -0.85 -16.61
N ALA A 59 15.28 -1.01 -15.45
CA ALA A 59 13.83 -1.05 -15.34
C ALA A 59 13.19 0.28 -15.74
N LEU A 60 13.72 1.42 -15.28
CA LEU A 60 13.24 2.75 -15.67
C LEU A 60 13.42 3.01 -17.18
N GLU A 61 14.55 2.63 -17.76
CA GLU A 61 14.77 2.70 -19.21
C GLU A 61 13.79 1.79 -19.99
N THR A 62 13.51 0.58 -19.50
CA THR A 62 12.61 -0.37 -20.14
C THR A 62 11.15 0.11 -20.11
N LEU A 63 10.72 0.69 -18.98
CA LEU A 63 9.44 1.36 -18.88
C LEU A 63 9.38 2.55 -19.84
N GLN A 64 10.40 3.42 -19.87
CA GLN A 64 10.44 4.60 -20.75
C GLN A 64 10.46 4.23 -22.25
N LYS A 65 11.18 3.19 -22.66
CA LYS A 65 11.23 2.74 -24.07
C LYS A 65 9.94 2.08 -24.54
N SER A 66 9.23 1.39 -23.64
CA SER A 66 7.95 0.75 -23.96
C SER A 66 6.75 1.70 -23.91
N CYS A 67 6.93 2.97 -23.48
CA CYS A 67 5.87 3.99 -23.38
C CYS A 67 5.24 4.35 -24.74
N SER A 68 4.24 3.56 -25.14
CA SER A 68 3.22 3.91 -26.13
C SER A 68 1.89 4.13 -25.41
N ASP A 69 1.07 5.07 -25.88
CA ASP A 69 -0.20 5.42 -25.22
C ASP A 69 -1.10 4.18 -25.07
N VAL A 70 -1.56 3.97 -23.83
CA VAL A 70 -2.46 2.88 -23.46
C VAL A 70 -3.93 3.27 -23.65
N LEU A 71 -4.20 4.58 -23.75
CA LEU A 71 -5.51 5.19 -23.92
C LEU A 71 -5.60 6.11 -25.17
N PRO A 72 -5.18 5.64 -26.38
CA PRO A 72 -5.60 6.30 -27.61
C PRO A 72 -7.14 6.37 -27.64
N THR A 73 -7.66 7.43 -28.26
CA THR A 73 -9.09 7.82 -28.22
C THR A 73 -10.06 6.69 -28.59
N ASP A 74 -9.58 5.72 -29.35
CA ASP A 74 -10.29 4.57 -29.90
C ASP A 74 -10.43 3.43 -28.85
N ARG A 75 -9.38 3.19 -28.06
CA ARG A 75 -9.43 2.26 -26.91
C ARG A 75 -10.36 2.79 -25.82
N ILE A 76 -10.39 4.11 -25.61
CA ILE A 76 -11.37 4.76 -24.73
C ILE A 76 -12.81 4.41 -25.14
N HIS A 77 -13.12 4.36 -26.44
CA HIS A 77 -14.43 3.90 -26.92
C HIS A 77 -14.66 2.42 -26.62
N ALA A 78 -13.70 1.55 -26.93
CA ALA A 78 -13.85 0.10 -26.73
C ALA A 78 -14.02 -0.30 -25.24
N LEU A 79 -13.39 0.43 -24.32
CA LEU A 79 -13.57 0.28 -22.88
C LEU A 79 -14.95 0.78 -22.42
N LEU A 80 -15.44 1.89 -22.99
CA LEU A 80 -16.77 2.42 -22.72
C LEU A 80 -17.87 1.46 -23.21
N THR A 81 -17.73 0.87 -24.41
CA THR A 81 -18.65 -0.15 -24.95
C THR A 81 -18.48 -1.54 -24.32
N GLY A 82 -17.40 -1.80 -23.58
CA GLY A 82 -17.12 -3.11 -22.98
C GLY A 82 -16.71 -4.18 -23.99
N THR A 83 -16.19 -3.77 -25.16
CA THR A 83 -15.82 -4.64 -26.28
C THR A 83 -14.30 -4.84 -26.42
N SER A 84 -13.52 -4.35 -25.44
CA SER A 84 -12.09 -4.64 -25.27
C SER A 84 -11.89 -5.29 -23.92
N GLU A 85 -10.99 -6.27 -23.85
CA GLU A 85 -10.35 -6.60 -22.58
C GLU A 85 -9.62 -5.36 -22.05
N LEU A 86 -9.49 -5.29 -20.72
CA LEU A 86 -8.93 -4.14 -20.01
C LEU A 86 -7.48 -3.88 -20.45
N PRO A 87 -6.96 -2.64 -20.31
CA PRO A 87 -5.53 -2.39 -20.36
C PRO A 87 -4.86 -2.93 -19.08
N VAL A 88 -4.83 -4.26 -18.98
CA VAL A 88 -4.02 -5.03 -18.05
C VAL A 88 -2.57 -4.60 -18.19
N LEU A 89 -1.81 -4.65 -17.09
CA LEU A 89 -0.36 -4.43 -17.03
C LEU A 89 0.33 -4.99 -18.28
N ARG A 90 1.10 -4.16 -18.98
CA ARG A 90 1.86 -4.57 -20.18
C ARG A 90 2.92 -5.60 -19.79
N ASP A 91 3.41 -6.41 -20.73
CA ASP A 91 4.30 -7.52 -20.37
C ASP A 91 5.65 -7.03 -19.81
N GLU A 92 6.12 -5.84 -20.21
CA GLU A 92 7.26 -5.16 -19.58
C GLU A 92 6.93 -4.69 -18.15
N GLU A 93 5.71 -4.25 -17.89
CA GLU A 93 5.25 -3.83 -16.55
C GLU A 93 5.11 -5.05 -15.64
N LYS A 94 4.51 -6.15 -16.13
CA LYS A 94 4.45 -7.45 -15.44
C LYS A 94 5.85 -7.94 -15.10
N HIS A 95 6.78 -7.86 -16.04
CA HIS A 95 8.16 -8.30 -15.85
C HIS A 95 8.87 -7.49 -14.75
N VAL A 96 8.84 -6.16 -14.82
CA VAL A 96 9.41 -5.28 -13.80
C VAL A 96 8.76 -5.50 -12.42
N ILE A 97 7.44 -5.63 -12.34
CA ILE A 97 6.76 -5.99 -11.08
C ILE A 97 7.30 -7.33 -10.54
N SER A 98 7.39 -8.35 -11.39
CA SER A 98 7.86 -9.68 -10.99
C SER A 98 9.33 -9.71 -10.54
N GLU A 99 10.19 -8.87 -11.14
CA GLU A 99 11.62 -8.76 -10.80
C GLU A 99 11.82 -8.08 -9.43
N PHE A 100 11.13 -6.96 -9.20
CA PHE A 100 11.32 -6.18 -7.97
C PHE A 100 10.56 -6.73 -6.76
N CYS A 101 9.44 -7.45 -6.96
CA CYS A 101 8.70 -8.09 -5.88
C CYS A 101 9.31 -9.40 -5.34
N VAL A 102 10.48 -9.83 -5.82
CA VAL A 102 11.21 -11.01 -5.27
C VAL A 102 11.74 -10.75 -3.84
N ASN A 103 12.07 -9.49 -3.51
CA ASN A 103 12.64 -9.12 -2.22
C ASN A 103 12.01 -7.82 -1.71
N GLU A 104 11.57 -7.81 -0.44
CA GLU A 104 10.94 -6.67 0.19
C GLU A 104 11.80 -5.40 0.17
N SER A 105 13.10 -5.49 0.47
CA SER A 105 13.96 -4.28 0.48
C SER A 105 14.18 -3.73 -0.93
N LEU A 106 14.23 -4.59 -1.94
CA LEU A 106 14.30 -4.21 -3.35
C LEU A 106 12.99 -3.53 -3.79
N ALA A 107 11.85 -4.10 -3.40
CA ALA A 107 10.53 -3.54 -3.66
C ALA A 107 10.35 -2.14 -3.03
N GLU A 108 10.66 -1.96 -1.73
CA GLU A 108 10.57 -0.64 -1.09
C GLU A 108 11.54 0.39 -1.70
N THR A 109 12.76 -0.04 -2.08
CA THR A 109 13.72 0.84 -2.75
C THR A 109 13.16 1.35 -4.08
N PHE A 110 12.63 0.45 -4.92
CA PHE A 110 12.12 0.83 -6.23
C PHE A 110 10.78 1.59 -6.16
N LEU A 111 9.88 1.23 -5.24
CA LEU A 111 8.70 2.03 -4.93
C LEU A 111 9.09 3.46 -4.52
N SER A 112 10.14 3.63 -3.72
CA SER A 112 10.65 4.94 -3.31
C SER A 112 11.21 5.74 -4.48
N VAL A 113 12.01 5.12 -5.36
CA VAL A 113 12.54 5.74 -6.59
C VAL A 113 11.42 6.16 -7.54
N ILE A 114 10.37 5.34 -7.69
CA ILE A 114 9.19 5.70 -8.49
C ILE A 114 8.52 6.96 -7.93
N LEU A 115 8.29 7.02 -6.61
CA LEU A 115 7.68 8.20 -5.97
C LEU A 115 8.53 9.45 -6.12
N GLU A 116 9.86 9.33 -5.99
CA GLU A 116 10.78 10.46 -6.18
C GLU A 116 10.79 10.94 -7.63
N LYS A 117 10.84 10.02 -8.61
CA LYS A 117 10.80 10.37 -10.03
C LYS A 117 9.49 11.07 -10.42
N ILE A 118 8.33 10.58 -9.94
CA ILE A 118 7.03 11.24 -10.14
C ILE A 118 7.01 12.65 -9.52
N LYS A 119 7.60 12.83 -8.33
CA LYS A 119 7.66 14.12 -7.63
C LYS A 119 8.58 15.13 -8.33
N VAL A 120 9.78 14.70 -8.75
CA VAL A 120 10.79 15.58 -9.36
C VAL A 120 10.42 15.97 -10.79
N GLU A 121 9.95 15.01 -11.60
CA GLU A 121 9.69 15.24 -13.03
C GLU A 121 8.23 15.65 -13.33
N ARG A 122 7.42 15.92 -12.30
CA ARG A 122 5.98 16.27 -12.35
C ARG A 122 5.53 17.12 -13.55
N GLY A 123 6.31 18.14 -13.93
CA GLY A 123 5.97 19.09 -15.01
C GLY A 123 6.60 18.80 -16.38
N PHE A 124 7.49 17.81 -16.48
CA PHE A 124 8.29 17.52 -17.67
C PHE A 124 8.25 16.04 -18.12
N MET A 125 7.74 15.14 -17.26
CA MET A 125 7.57 13.73 -17.57
C MET A 125 6.52 13.53 -18.67
N GLY A 126 6.85 12.76 -19.70
CA GLY A 126 5.88 12.34 -20.72
C GLY A 126 4.72 11.57 -20.08
N HIS A 127 3.49 11.89 -20.49
CA HIS A 127 2.26 11.35 -19.87
C HIS A 127 2.20 9.82 -19.84
N ASP A 128 2.84 9.14 -20.80
CA ASP A 128 2.85 7.68 -20.89
C ASP A 128 3.83 7.04 -19.89
N LEU A 129 4.94 7.72 -19.57
CA LEU A 129 5.86 7.29 -18.51
C LEU A 129 5.22 7.46 -17.13
N LEU A 130 4.50 8.56 -16.90
CA LEU A 130 3.73 8.74 -15.67
C LEU A 130 2.69 7.63 -15.48
N GLN A 131 1.89 7.37 -16.53
CA GLN A 131 0.91 6.28 -16.53
C GLN A 131 1.56 4.92 -16.24
N SER A 132 2.71 4.64 -16.86
CA SER A 132 3.44 3.37 -16.68
C SER A 132 4.01 3.21 -15.28
N LEU A 133 4.64 4.26 -14.73
CA LEU A 133 5.15 4.28 -13.36
C LEU A 133 4.02 4.10 -12.34
N CYS A 134 2.87 4.75 -12.53
CA CYS A 134 1.72 4.58 -11.65
C CYS A 134 1.07 3.19 -11.75
N ARG A 135 1.02 2.56 -12.93
CA ARG A 135 0.59 1.15 -13.08
C ARG A 135 1.54 0.19 -12.36
N VAL A 136 2.86 0.34 -12.58
CA VAL A 136 3.87 -0.49 -11.92
C VAL A 136 3.82 -0.35 -10.41
N TYR A 137 3.75 0.88 -9.90
CA TYR A 137 3.62 1.15 -8.47
C TYR A 137 2.40 0.43 -7.86
N VAL A 138 1.23 0.55 -8.48
CA VAL A 138 -0.01 -0.07 -8.00
C VAL A 138 0.02 -1.59 -8.15
N GLY A 139 0.61 -2.14 -9.21
CA GLY A 139 0.80 -3.58 -9.38
C GLY A 139 1.77 -4.19 -8.35
N MET A 140 2.86 -3.48 -8.00
CA MET A 140 3.76 -3.86 -6.90
C MET A 140 3.05 -3.81 -5.54
N CYS A 141 2.23 -2.78 -5.31
CA CYS A 141 1.37 -2.70 -4.12
C CYS A 141 0.37 -3.86 -4.07
N GLN A 142 -0.26 -4.22 -5.19
CA GLN A 142 -1.20 -5.33 -5.31
C GLN A 142 -0.52 -6.68 -4.98
N GLN A 143 0.65 -6.96 -5.56
CA GLN A 143 1.39 -8.19 -5.32
C GLN A 143 1.87 -8.33 -3.86
N ARG A 144 2.01 -7.22 -3.13
CA ARG A 144 2.34 -7.21 -1.69
C ARG A 144 1.13 -7.07 -0.76
N GLY A 145 -0.08 -6.86 -1.28
CA GLY A 145 -1.29 -6.58 -0.49
C GLY A 145 -1.32 -5.19 0.16
N ASP A 146 -0.43 -4.27 -0.21
CA ASP A 146 -0.27 -2.94 0.39
C ASP A 146 -1.18 -1.91 -0.30
N SER A 147 -2.48 -1.97 0.00
CA SER A 147 -3.46 -0.99 -0.50
C SER A 147 -3.20 0.42 0.02
N HIS A 148 -2.63 0.56 1.22
CA HIS A 148 -2.34 1.85 1.85
C HIS A 148 -1.33 2.68 1.05
N LYS A 149 -0.26 2.08 0.50
CA LYS A 149 0.65 2.79 -0.41
C LYS A 149 -0.03 3.22 -1.71
N ALA A 150 -0.90 2.38 -2.28
CA ALA A 150 -1.68 2.74 -3.46
C ALA A 150 -2.63 3.92 -3.16
N HIS A 151 -3.33 3.91 -2.03
CA HIS A 151 -4.15 5.04 -1.55
C HIS A 151 -3.32 6.30 -1.33
N ALA A 152 -2.14 6.19 -0.71
CA ALA A 152 -1.26 7.32 -0.44
C ALA A 152 -0.72 7.99 -1.71
N LEU A 153 -0.46 7.22 -2.78
CA LEU A 153 -0.12 7.77 -4.10
C LEU A 153 -1.31 8.52 -4.72
N VAL A 154 -2.51 7.94 -4.71
CA VAL A 154 -3.72 8.64 -5.24
C VAL A 154 -4.02 9.91 -4.45
N TYR A 155 -3.99 9.84 -3.12
CA TYR A 155 -4.12 10.98 -2.23
C TYR A 155 -3.13 12.09 -2.61
N ARG A 156 -1.85 11.76 -2.86
CA ARG A 156 -0.83 12.73 -3.26
C ARG A 156 -1.11 13.36 -4.63
N LEU A 157 -1.45 12.56 -5.64
CA LEU A 157 -1.79 13.03 -6.99
C LEU A 157 -2.96 14.02 -6.97
N LEU A 158 -3.96 13.79 -6.11
CA LEU A 158 -5.08 14.70 -5.92
C LEU A 158 -4.69 15.93 -5.07
N LYS A 159 -4.03 15.74 -3.93
CA LYS A 159 -3.68 16.81 -2.97
C LYS A 159 -2.69 17.84 -3.55
N GLU A 160 -1.77 17.41 -4.41
CA GLU A 160 -0.74 18.29 -4.99
C GLU A 160 -1.21 19.04 -6.25
N ASP A 161 -2.47 18.95 -6.66
CA ASP A 161 -3.01 19.53 -7.90
C ASP A 161 -2.31 19.07 -9.18
N PHE A 162 -2.22 17.73 -9.34
CA PHE A 162 -1.80 17.13 -10.60
C PHE A 162 -2.96 17.21 -11.62
N LEU A 163 -2.78 17.93 -12.73
CA LEU A 163 -3.85 18.21 -13.72
C LEU A 163 -4.51 16.93 -14.26
N GLU A 164 -3.69 15.95 -14.64
CA GLU A 164 -4.15 14.67 -15.18
C GLU A 164 -4.50 13.61 -14.12
N ALA A 165 -4.62 13.99 -12.83
CA ALA A 165 -4.88 13.02 -11.75
C ALA A 165 -6.05 12.06 -12.04
N PRO A 166 -7.22 12.50 -12.56
CA PRO A 166 -8.30 11.57 -12.91
C PRO A 166 -7.92 10.54 -14.00
N LYS A 167 -7.12 10.94 -15.02
CA LYS A 167 -6.63 10.02 -16.06
C LYS A 167 -5.65 9.00 -15.46
N VAL A 168 -4.75 9.45 -14.58
CA VAL A 168 -3.78 8.58 -13.89
C VAL A 168 -4.48 7.60 -12.94
N ILE A 169 -5.48 8.05 -12.18
CA ILE A 169 -6.27 7.21 -11.26
C ILE A 169 -7.07 6.16 -12.01
N MET A 170 -7.68 6.52 -13.15
CA MET A 170 -8.35 5.57 -14.04
C MET A 170 -7.39 4.47 -14.53
N VAL A 171 -6.17 4.84 -14.89
CA VAL A 171 -5.10 3.93 -15.31
C VAL A 171 -4.62 3.02 -14.17
N MET A 172 -4.55 3.54 -12.94
CA MET A 172 -4.27 2.75 -11.73
C MET A 172 -5.39 1.75 -11.45
N ALA A 173 -6.66 2.17 -11.59
CA ALA A 173 -7.83 1.30 -11.40
C ALA A 173 -7.87 0.18 -12.45
N THR A 174 -7.47 0.41 -13.70
CA THR A 174 -7.36 -0.67 -14.70
C THR A 174 -6.24 -1.68 -14.40
N ALA A 175 -5.24 -1.34 -13.59
CA ALA A 175 -4.22 -2.27 -13.14
C ALA A 175 -4.68 -3.11 -11.93
N TRP A 176 -5.37 -2.50 -10.95
CA TRP A 176 -5.90 -3.19 -9.77
C TRP A 176 -7.35 -2.74 -9.46
N PRO A 177 -8.38 -3.32 -10.11
CA PRO A 177 -9.75 -2.81 -10.02
C PRO A 177 -10.35 -2.64 -8.62
N SER A 178 -10.01 -3.51 -7.67
CA SER A 178 -10.55 -3.46 -6.30
C SER A 178 -9.85 -2.49 -5.36
N PHE A 179 -8.77 -1.80 -5.77
CA PHE A 179 -7.95 -1.02 -4.83
C PHE A 179 -8.66 0.22 -4.24
N LEU A 180 -9.71 0.72 -4.91
CA LEU A 180 -10.51 1.87 -4.47
C LEU A 180 -11.92 1.48 -4.00
N SER A 181 -12.09 0.30 -3.40
CA SER A 181 -13.37 -0.06 -2.76
C SER A 181 -13.80 0.98 -1.72
N TYR A 182 -15.12 1.23 -1.62
CA TYR A 182 -15.73 2.27 -0.76
C TYR A 182 -15.63 2.01 0.77
N GLU A 183 -14.81 1.06 1.18
CA GLU A 183 -14.64 0.57 2.56
C GLU A 183 -14.05 1.62 3.51
N SER A 184 -13.15 2.49 3.04
CA SER A 184 -12.50 3.50 3.89
C SER A 184 -12.94 4.94 3.61
N SER A 185 -12.85 5.80 4.64
CA SER A 185 -13.07 7.24 4.51
C SER A 185 -12.16 7.87 3.44
N LEU A 186 -10.91 7.38 3.33
CA LEU A 186 -9.95 7.88 2.34
C LEU A 186 -10.34 7.48 0.92
N CYS A 187 -10.86 6.26 0.71
CA CYS A 187 -11.42 5.86 -0.59
C CYS A 187 -12.61 6.76 -1.00
N ARG A 188 -13.51 7.06 -0.05
CA ARG A 188 -14.64 7.98 -0.26
C ARG A 188 -14.16 9.39 -0.61
N ALA A 189 -13.16 9.91 0.09
CA ALA A 189 -12.55 11.20 -0.21
C ALA A 189 -11.89 11.22 -1.60
N ILE A 190 -11.15 10.16 -1.95
CA ILE A 190 -10.54 9.97 -3.27
C ILE A 190 -11.60 9.96 -4.37
N HIS A 191 -12.71 9.24 -4.19
CA HIS A 191 -13.81 9.19 -5.17
C HIS A 191 -14.44 10.56 -5.39
N ILE A 192 -14.77 11.28 -4.32
CA ILE A 192 -15.37 12.62 -4.39
C ILE A 192 -14.42 13.61 -5.08
N VAL A 193 -13.15 13.65 -4.70
CA VAL A 193 -12.19 14.60 -5.29
C VAL A 193 -11.81 14.22 -6.73
N SER A 194 -11.79 12.92 -7.07
CA SER A 194 -11.64 12.47 -8.46
C SER A 194 -12.84 12.87 -9.33
N ASN A 195 -14.05 12.71 -8.81
CA ASN A 195 -15.30 13.06 -9.50
C ASN A 195 -15.39 14.57 -9.79
N LEU A 196 -15.08 15.42 -8.80
CA LEU A 196 -15.03 16.88 -8.95
C LEU A 196 -14.00 17.36 -9.99
N ARG A 197 -12.96 16.58 -10.26
CA ARG A 197 -11.87 16.92 -11.18
C ARG A 197 -12.02 16.31 -12.57
N ALA A 198 -12.69 15.15 -12.68
CA ALA A 198 -12.88 14.44 -13.94
C ALA A 198 -13.81 15.21 -14.90
N LYS A 199 -13.47 15.23 -16.18
CA LYS A 199 -14.23 15.94 -17.23
C LYS A 199 -14.32 15.11 -18.51
N GLY A 200 -15.40 15.32 -19.27
CA GLY A 200 -15.61 14.68 -20.58
C GLY A 200 -15.45 13.16 -20.54
N LYS A 201 -14.68 12.60 -21.49
CA LYS A 201 -14.52 11.13 -21.63
C LYS A 201 -13.95 10.45 -20.37
N ILE A 202 -13.06 11.11 -19.63
CA ILE A 202 -12.47 10.56 -18.40
C ILE A 202 -13.50 10.46 -17.27
N PHE A 203 -14.44 11.40 -17.19
CA PHE A 203 -15.57 11.30 -16.24
C PHE A 203 -16.40 10.05 -16.51
N HIS A 204 -16.89 9.87 -17.74
CA HIS A 204 -17.72 8.70 -18.10
C HIS A 204 -17.02 7.36 -17.88
N LEU A 205 -15.71 7.28 -18.16
CA LEU A 205 -14.93 6.07 -17.88
C LEU A 205 -14.80 5.81 -16.38
N LEU A 206 -14.42 6.83 -15.58
CA LEU A 206 -14.33 6.68 -14.12
C LEU A 206 -15.68 6.32 -13.50
N THR A 207 -16.78 6.88 -13.99
CA THR A 207 -18.14 6.55 -13.53
C THR A 207 -18.42 5.05 -13.71
N LYS A 208 -18.10 4.49 -14.89
CA LYS A 208 -18.24 3.06 -15.18
C LYS A 208 -17.26 2.19 -14.38
N TYR A 209 -16.02 2.63 -14.17
CA TYR A 209 -14.97 1.82 -13.52
C TYR A 209 -15.01 1.81 -12.00
N LEU A 210 -15.49 2.89 -11.39
CA LEU A 210 -15.60 3.04 -9.94
C LEU A 210 -17.07 2.94 -9.48
N HIS A 211 -17.94 2.39 -10.34
CA HIS A 211 -19.36 2.13 -10.09
C HIS A 211 -20.15 3.36 -9.60
N TRP A 212 -19.80 4.57 -10.06
CA TRP A 212 -20.48 5.80 -9.64
C TRP A 212 -21.90 5.95 -10.21
N ASP A 213 -22.30 5.12 -11.19
CA ASP A 213 -23.69 5.00 -11.62
C ASP A 213 -24.55 4.25 -10.57
N GLU A 214 -23.92 3.43 -9.71
CA GLU A 214 -24.56 2.65 -8.64
C GLU A 214 -24.38 3.34 -7.28
N GLU A 215 -23.14 3.72 -6.94
CA GLU A 215 -22.75 4.43 -5.72
C GLU A 215 -22.09 5.79 -6.07
N PRO A 216 -22.90 6.83 -6.39
CA PRO A 216 -22.38 8.14 -6.81
C PRO A 216 -21.62 8.86 -5.68
N PRO A 217 -20.44 9.45 -5.96
CA PRO A 217 -19.67 10.20 -4.97
C PRO A 217 -20.46 11.36 -4.36
N GLY A 218 -20.49 11.40 -3.02
CA GLY A 218 -21.29 12.38 -2.27
C GLY A 218 -20.79 13.83 -2.38
N ASN A 219 -21.65 14.77 -1.96
CA ASN A 219 -21.28 16.19 -1.88
C ASN A 219 -20.12 16.41 -0.88
N ILE A 220 -19.14 17.22 -1.26
CA ILE A 220 -17.92 17.46 -0.47
C ILE A 220 -18.16 18.07 0.92
N HIS A 221 -19.14 18.96 1.09
CA HIS A 221 -19.47 19.50 2.42
C HIS A 221 -20.07 18.40 3.31
N ASN A 222 -21.01 17.61 2.77
CA ASN A 222 -21.61 16.49 3.49
C ASN A 222 -20.54 15.45 3.87
N ALA A 223 -19.59 15.19 2.99
CA ALA A 223 -18.46 14.31 3.26
C ALA A 223 -17.61 14.84 4.42
N ILE A 224 -17.13 16.09 4.36
CA ILE A 224 -16.35 16.72 5.45
C ILE A 224 -17.10 16.61 6.79
N THR A 225 -18.39 16.97 6.82
CA THR A 225 -19.21 16.88 8.04
C THR A 225 -19.37 15.43 8.52
N SER A 226 -19.61 14.47 7.62
CA SER A 226 -19.74 13.06 8.01
C SER A 226 -18.44 12.46 8.52
N THR A 227 -17.31 12.72 7.84
CA THR A 227 -15.99 12.21 8.21
C THR A 227 -15.53 12.82 9.54
N LEU A 228 -15.77 14.12 9.75
CA LEU A 228 -15.48 14.77 11.03
C LEU A 228 -16.36 14.24 12.16
N LYS A 229 -17.65 13.99 11.90
CA LYS A 229 -18.55 13.37 12.88
C LYS A 229 -18.07 11.96 13.26
N SER A 230 -17.83 11.09 12.28
CA SER A 230 -17.30 9.74 12.54
C SER A 230 -15.96 9.79 13.28
N PHE A 231 -15.04 10.68 12.91
CA PHE A 231 -13.76 10.86 13.60
C PHE A 231 -13.90 11.27 15.07
N LEU A 232 -14.97 11.97 15.45
CA LEU A 232 -15.25 12.36 16.84
C LEU A 232 -16.04 11.31 17.63
N GLU A 233 -16.74 10.39 16.95
CA GLU A 233 -17.58 9.34 17.56
C GLU A 233 -16.88 7.96 17.60
N ASP A 234 -15.80 7.77 16.85
CA ASP A 234 -15.08 6.50 16.73
C ASP A 234 -14.22 6.19 17.96
N SER A 235 -14.73 5.32 18.83
CA SER A 235 -14.04 4.88 20.06
C SER A 235 -12.90 3.88 19.82
N SER A 236 -12.57 3.51 18.57
CA SER A 236 -11.43 2.65 18.25
C SER A 236 -10.12 3.43 18.08
N LEU A 237 -10.22 4.76 17.93
CA LEU A 237 -9.08 5.64 17.69
C LEU A 237 -8.17 5.71 18.90
N ARG A 238 -6.89 5.42 18.68
CA ARG A 238 -5.86 5.37 19.72
C ARG A 238 -4.47 5.64 19.17
N PHE A 239 -3.58 6.02 20.07
CA PHE A 239 -2.15 5.91 19.81
C PHE A 239 -1.73 4.44 19.87
N LEU A 240 -0.77 4.06 19.03
CA LEU A 240 -0.07 2.78 19.05
C LEU A 240 1.38 3.02 19.46
N GLU A 241 1.93 2.13 20.27
CA GLU A 241 3.36 2.16 20.60
C GLU A 241 4.18 1.76 19.36
N ASN A 242 5.21 2.55 19.05
CA ASN A 242 6.06 2.38 17.88
C ASN A 242 7.53 2.39 18.31
N SER A 243 8.26 1.31 18.05
CA SER A 243 9.64 1.12 18.52
C SER A 243 10.67 2.12 17.97
N TRP A 244 10.32 2.90 16.93
CA TRP A 244 11.16 3.93 16.34
C TRP A 244 10.74 5.35 16.71
N TYR A 245 9.45 5.58 16.94
CA TYR A 245 8.85 6.92 17.12
C TYR A 245 8.15 7.14 18.47
N GLY A 246 8.17 6.14 19.37
CA GLY A 246 7.50 6.16 20.66
C GLY A 246 6.00 5.89 20.53
N TYR A 247 5.23 6.88 20.06
CA TYR A 247 3.79 6.75 19.82
C TYR A 247 3.39 7.31 18.45
N ASP A 248 2.63 6.52 17.71
CA ASP A 248 2.08 6.86 16.39
C ASP A 248 0.54 6.76 16.44
N LEU A 249 -0.16 7.31 15.45
CA LEU A 249 -1.62 7.21 15.33
C LEU A 249 -2.01 5.85 14.71
N CYS A 250 -3.10 5.23 15.16
CA CYS A 250 -3.56 4.00 14.53
C CYS A 250 -3.99 4.23 13.05
N PRO A 251 -3.96 3.20 12.19
CA PRO A 251 -4.30 3.34 10.76
C PRO A 251 -5.68 3.95 10.49
N ALA A 252 -6.67 3.71 11.36
CA ALA A 252 -7.98 4.34 11.28
C ALA A 252 -7.90 5.87 11.48
N THR A 253 -7.18 6.33 12.51
CA THR A 253 -6.91 7.77 12.75
C THR A 253 -6.24 8.41 11.54
N TRP A 254 -5.21 7.78 10.98
CA TRP A 254 -4.54 8.28 9.77
C TRP A 254 -5.50 8.33 8.56
N ASN A 255 -6.37 7.33 8.39
CA ASN A 255 -7.38 7.32 7.33
C ASN A 255 -8.34 8.53 7.43
N TYR A 256 -8.86 8.84 8.62
CA TYR A 256 -9.70 10.03 8.84
C TYR A 256 -8.94 11.34 8.58
N ILE A 257 -7.68 11.46 9.05
CA ILE A 257 -6.88 12.68 8.86
C ILE A 257 -6.63 12.95 7.37
N PHE A 258 -6.15 11.95 6.61
CA PHE A 258 -5.93 12.12 5.16
C PHE A 258 -7.23 12.35 4.38
N SER A 259 -8.36 11.79 4.84
CA SER A 259 -9.68 12.07 4.27
C SER A 259 -10.07 13.55 4.44
N LEU A 260 -9.99 14.05 5.67
CA LEU A 260 -10.35 15.43 6.00
C LEU A 260 -9.43 16.43 5.31
N ASP A 261 -8.11 16.19 5.30
CA ASP A 261 -7.15 17.07 4.64
C ASP A 261 -7.32 17.11 3.11
N LEU A 262 -7.63 15.98 2.46
CA LEU A 262 -7.87 15.90 1.02
C LEU A 262 -9.14 16.65 0.60
N LEU A 263 -10.23 16.49 1.38
CA LEU A 263 -11.50 17.17 1.15
C LEU A 263 -11.39 18.68 1.45
N CYS A 264 -10.79 19.05 2.58
CA CYS A 264 -10.56 20.46 2.95
C CYS A 264 -9.72 21.21 1.91
N ALA A 265 -8.71 20.56 1.29
CA ALA A 265 -7.90 21.17 0.23
C ALA A 265 -8.75 21.77 -0.90
N GLN A 266 -9.79 21.05 -1.35
CA GLN A 266 -10.64 21.50 -2.46
C GLN A 266 -11.48 22.73 -2.10
N MET A 267 -11.73 22.95 -0.81
CA MET A 267 -12.47 24.11 -0.29
C MET A 267 -11.58 25.35 -0.07
N GLY A 268 -10.28 25.24 -0.36
CA GLY A 268 -9.29 26.23 0.07
C GLY A 268 -9.14 26.26 1.60
N TRP A 269 -9.30 25.11 2.26
CA TRP A 269 -9.15 24.97 3.71
C TRP A 269 -7.86 24.21 4.05
N THR A 270 -7.16 24.65 5.09
CA THR A 270 -6.00 23.99 5.67
C THR A 270 -6.32 23.44 7.06
N TRP A 271 -5.75 22.26 7.33
CA TRP A 271 -5.67 21.65 8.65
C TRP A 271 -4.36 22.13 9.30
N THR A 272 -4.40 22.68 10.53
CA THR A 272 -3.17 22.99 11.27
C THR A 272 -3.26 22.47 12.70
N ILE A 273 -2.13 22.08 13.29
CA ILE A 273 -2.05 21.63 14.69
C ILE A 273 -2.61 22.69 15.67
N THR A 274 -2.56 23.97 15.30
CA THR A 274 -3.12 25.07 16.10
C THR A 274 -4.59 25.36 15.82
N ASN A 275 -5.16 24.92 14.69
CA ASN A 275 -6.53 25.20 14.27
C ASN A 275 -7.05 24.07 13.37
N ILE A 276 -8.04 23.30 13.86
CA ILE A 276 -8.54 22.09 13.19
C ILE A 276 -9.03 22.36 11.76
N ILE A 277 -9.62 23.54 11.49
CA ILE A 277 -9.89 24.01 10.11
C ILE A 277 -9.65 25.52 10.05
N ARG A 278 -8.94 26.00 9.02
CA ARG A 278 -8.95 27.41 8.58
C ARG A 278 -9.14 27.51 7.07
N LYS A 279 -9.86 28.53 6.61
CA LYS A 279 -9.89 28.94 5.20
C LYS A 279 -8.71 29.89 4.91
N TRP A 280 -8.16 29.83 3.70
CA TRP A 280 -7.25 30.86 3.17
C TRP A 280 -7.97 32.21 2.94
#